data_AF-A0A1R4HLY5-F1
#
_entry.id   AF-A0A1R4HLY5-F1
#
_cell.length_a   1.000
_cell.length_b   1.000
_cell.length_c   1.000
_cell.angle_alpha   90.00
_cell.angle_beta   90.00
_cell.angle_gamma   90.00
#
_symmetry.space_group_name_H-M   'P 1'
#
loop_
_entity.id
_entity.type
_entity.pdbx_description
1 polymer ?
#
loop_
_entity_poly.entity_id
_entity_poly.type
_entity_poly.pdbx_seq_one_letter_code
_entity_poly.pdbx_strand_id
1 'polypeptide(L)'
;MFEWIRGLRRTSAPARKLRSRGDAAATERVEIAEFAPGILPFLGLTAYLQLELYEAATRAVSGAPSLEAKNVLAEVAGQTLSKHQLLTTEIRSRGHEPHVLMTPFAKVIDEYVERIDTPDWHQHVLSLYLVGGLFDDFFANLAEGIRDNYRTEAIRILSNHAGRAELKALLEDAMAEDEGLGSWLALWGRRLVGDTLLVSREALALSERREFDASEVEPVFTELIADHIRRMDGLGLTA
;
A
#
# COMPACT_ATOMS: atom_id res chain seq x y z
N MET A 1 11.15 -57.88 -26.34
CA MET A 1 11.87 -56.60 -26.64
C MET A 1 10.84 -55.53 -26.35
N PHE A 2 10.80 -54.94 -25.15
CA PHE A 2 11.63 -53.80 -24.75
C PHE A 2 12.04 -53.88 -23.28
N GLU A 3 13.36 -53.76 -23.05
CA GLU A 3 14.03 -53.71 -21.76
C GLU A 3 13.96 -52.31 -21.15
N TRP A 4 12.91 -51.99 -20.39
CA TRP A 4 12.92 -50.77 -19.57
C TRP A 4 12.51 -50.97 -18.11
N ILE A 5 12.02 -52.17 -17.72
CA ILE A 5 11.38 -52.41 -16.40
C ILE A 5 12.37 -52.98 -15.34
N ARG A 6 13.69 -52.76 -15.45
CA ARG A 6 14.68 -53.31 -14.48
C ARG A 6 15.49 -52.27 -13.70
N GLY A 7 14.97 -51.07 -13.53
CA GLY A 7 15.68 -49.95 -12.89
C GLY A 7 15.19 -49.50 -11.51
N LEU A 8 14.36 -50.25 -10.78
CA LEU A 8 13.93 -49.88 -9.42
C LEU A 8 14.90 -50.44 -8.36
N ARG A 9 16.14 -49.95 -8.36
CA ARG A 9 17.03 -50.03 -7.20
C ARG A 9 16.86 -48.76 -6.37
N ARG A 10 16.49 -48.92 -5.10
CA ARG A 10 16.38 -47.86 -4.08
C ARG A 10 17.68 -47.07 -3.99
N THR A 11 17.70 -45.86 -4.53
CA THR A 11 18.69 -44.86 -4.16
C THR A 11 18.24 -44.24 -2.84
N SER A 12 18.95 -44.54 -1.75
CA SER A 12 18.78 -43.86 -0.47
C SER A 12 18.89 -42.35 -0.70
N ALA A 13 17.78 -41.61 -0.52
CA ALA A 13 17.81 -40.16 -0.52
C ALA A 13 18.79 -39.68 0.57
N PRO A 14 19.65 -38.67 0.31
CA PRO A 14 20.50 -38.13 1.35
C PRO A 14 19.62 -37.53 2.45
N ALA A 15 19.90 -37.90 3.70
CA ALA A 15 19.19 -37.37 4.86
C ALA A 15 19.30 -35.84 4.85
N ARG A 16 18.17 -35.18 4.58
CA ARG A 16 18.04 -33.72 4.64
C ARG A 16 18.22 -33.34 6.11
N LYS A 17 19.43 -32.91 6.48
CA LYS A 17 19.68 -32.34 7.81
C LYS A 17 18.77 -31.12 7.97
N LEU A 18 17.79 -31.23 8.85
CA LEU A 18 17.06 -30.08 9.37
C LEU A 18 18.10 -29.14 9.99
N ARG A 19 18.30 -27.96 9.38
CA ARG A 19 19.06 -26.89 10.01
C ARG A 19 18.36 -26.57 11.32
N SER A 20 19.10 -26.64 12.43
CA SER A 20 18.60 -26.18 13.71
C SER A 20 18.25 -24.70 13.59
N ARG A 21 17.11 -24.34 14.18
CA ARG A 21 16.49 -23.00 14.28
C ARG A 21 17.35 -21.94 15.01
N GLY A 22 18.65 -22.16 15.13
CA GLY A 22 19.62 -21.28 15.81
C GLY A 22 20.57 -20.54 14.87
N ASP A 23 20.36 -20.66 13.56
CA ASP A 23 21.14 -19.99 12.50
C ASP A 23 20.22 -19.07 11.67
N ALA A 24 19.16 -18.55 12.32
CA ALA A 24 18.50 -17.35 11.83
C ALA A 24 19.55 -16.25 11.95
N ALA A 25 20.29 -16.03 10.86
CA ALA A 25 21.04 -14.82 10.65
C ALA A 25 20.15 -13.69 11.16
N ALA A 26 20.66 -12.91 12.12
CA ALA A 26 20.02 -11.69 12.57
C ALA A 26 19.55 -10.98 11.30
N THR A 27 18.23 -10.98 11.06
CA THR A 27 17.67 -10.38 9.86
C THR A 27 18.06 -8.92 9.99
N GLU A 28 19.04 -8.49 9.20
CA GLU A 28 19.47 -7.11 9.15
C GLU A 28 18.19 -6.32 8.88
N ARG A 29 17.75 -5.54 9.86
CA ARG A 29 16.50 -4.81 9.76
C ARG A 29 16.75 -3.73 8.72
N VAL A 30 16.31 -3.98 7.50
CA VAL A 30 16.45 -3.02 6.40
C VAL A 30 15.39 -1.95 6.61
N GLU A 31 15.83 -0.75 6.98
CA GLU A 31 14.93 0.37 7.24
C GLU A 31 14.44 0.95 5.90
N ILE A 32 13.12 1.13 5.74
CA ILE A 32 12.49 1.64 4.52
C ILE A 32 13.11 2.98 4.08
N ALA A 33 13.49 3.81 5.04
CA ALA A 33 14.16 5.09 4.83
C ALA A 33 15.50 4.99 4.06
N GLU A 34 16.16 3.84 4.04
CA GLU A 34 17.39 3.66 3.25
C GLU A 34 17.12 3.74 1.74
N PHE A 35 15.91 3.38 1.31
CA PHE A 35 15.50 3.36 -0.08
C PHE A 35 14.83 4.66 -0.55
N ALA A 36 14.92 5.73 0.24
CA ALA A 36 14.32 7.00 -0.13
C ALA A 36 14.84 7.49 -1.50
N PRO A 37 13.93 7.85 -2.43
CA PRO A 37 14.32 8.47 -3.69
C PRO A 37 14.71 9.94 -3.48
N GLY A 38 15.10 10.61 -4.56
CA GLY A 38 15.18 12.06 -4.59
C GLY A 38 13.80 12.70 -4.36
N ILE A 39 13.81 13.96 -3.92
CA ILE A 39 12.59 14.70 -3.60
C ILE A 39 11.63 14.86 -4.79
N LEU A 40 12.13 15.05 -6.01
CA LEU A 40 11.25 15.27 -7.18
C LEU A 40 10.50 13.98 -7.59
N PRO A 41 11.15 12.80 -7.73
CA PRO A 41 10.44 11.54 -7.90
C PRO A 41 9.44 11.27 -6.77
N PHE A 42 9.82 11.53 -5.51
CA PHE A 42 8.93 11.36 -4.35
C PHE A 42 7.67 12.21 -4.47
N LEU A 43 7.82 13.50 -4.77
CA LEU A 43 6.69 14.42 -4.92
C LEU A 43 5.79 14.03 -6.09
N GLY A 44 6.36 13.65 -7.24
CA GLY A 44 5.57 13.21 -8.40
C GLY A 44 4.74 11.95 -8.11
N LEU A 45 5.37 10.95 -7.49
CA LEU A 45 4.73 9.68 -7.15
C LEU A 45 3.61 9.87 -6.12
N THR A 46 3.91 10.55 -5.00
CA THR A 46 2.93 10.77 -3.92
C THR A 46 1.81 11.71 -4.36
N ALA A 47 2.09 12.73 -5.17
CA ALA A 47 1.04 13.59 -5.71
C ALA A 47 0.05 12.81 -6.58
N TYR A 48 0.52 11.86 -7.39
CA TYR A 48 -0.37 11.06 -8.23
C TYR A 48 -1.19 10.05 -7.42
N LEU A 49 -0.58 9.36 -6.45
CA LEU A 49 -1.31 8.47 -5.56
C LEU A 49 -2.43 9.18 -4.78
N GLN A 50 -2.16 10.39 -4.29
CA GLN A 50 -3.18 11.16 -3.57
C GLN A 50 -4.30 11.66 -4.49
N LEU A 51 -4.01 11.89 -5.79
CA LEU A 51 -5.04 12.19 -6.78
C LEU A 51 -5.93 10.97 -7.04
N GLU A 52 -5.36 9.79 -7.21
CA GLU A 52 -6.12 8.54 -7.38
C GLU A 52 -6.98 8.21 -6.15
N LEU A 53 -6.44 8.41 -4.94
CA LEU A 53 -7.20 8.24 -3.70
C LEU A 53 -8.36 9.25 -3.60
N TYR A 54 -8.17 10.48 -4.07
CA TYR A 54 -9.26 11.45 -4.20
C TYR A 54 -10.33 10.98 -5.20
N GLU A 55 -9.95 10.53 -6.38
CA GLU A 55 -10.90 10.02 -7.36
C GLU A 55 -11.69 8.82 -6.81
N ALA A 56 -11.01 7.86 -6.19
CA ALA A 56 -11.65 6.74 -5.51
C ALA A 56 -12.62 7.21 -4.41
N ALA A 57 -12.22 8.19 -3.57
CA ALA A 57 -13.09 8.71 -2.52
C ALA A 57 -14.35 9.40 -3.10
N THR A 58 -14.21 10.17 -4.17
CA THR A 58 -15.38 10.81 -4.83
C THR A 58 -16.32 9.79 -5.49
N ARG A 59 -15.81 8.69 -6.04
CA ARG A 59 -16.64 7.57 -6.50
C ARG A 59 -17.42 6.95 -5.34
N ALA A 60 -16.77 6.77 -4.19
CA ALA A 60 -17.44 6.26 -2.98
C ALA A 60 -18.56 7.21 -2.50
N VAL A 61 -18.33 8.53 -2.51
CA VAL A 61 -19.37 9.54 -2.18
C VAL A 61 -20.60 9.38 -3.08
N SER A 62 -20.38 9.13 -4.37
CA SER A 62 -21.47 8.98 -5.34
C SER A 62 -22.31 7.73 -5.07
N GLY A 63 -21.68 6.62 -4.66
CA GLY A 63 -22.34 5.35 -4.36
C GLY A 63 -22.86 5.20 -2.92
N ALA A 64 -22.65 6.20 -2.05
CA ALA A 64 -22.93 6.07 -0.63
C ALA A 64 -24.44 5.88 -0.32
N PRO A 65 -24.80 4.92 0.57
CA PRO A 65 -26.19 4.54 0.85
C PRO A 65 -26.92 5.51 1.79
N SER A 66 -26.19 6.38 2.49
CA SER A 66 -26.75 7.33 3.46
C SER A 66 -26.06 8.69 3.38
N LEU A 67 -26.70 9.73 3.93
CA LEU A 67 -26.09 11.07 4.03
C LEU A 67 -24.91 11.09 4.99
N GLU A 68 -24.94 10.26 6.03
CA GLU A 68 -23.83 10.09 6.96
C GLU A 68 -22.61 9.52 6.25
N ALA A 69 -22.78 8.43 5.50
CA ALA A 69 -21.72 7.85 4.67
C ALA A 69 -21.17 8.88 3.66
N LYS A 70 -22.04 9.69 3.05
CA LYS A 70 -21.61 10.77 2.14
C LYS A 70 -20.72 11.80 2.83
N ASN A 71 -21.08 12.23 4.04
CA ASN A 71 -20.29 13.22 4.77
C ASN A 71 -18.90 12.68 5.13
N VAL A 72 -18.83 11.46 5.65
CA VAL A 72 -17.55 10.80 5.99
C VAL A 72 -16.66 10.67 4.76
N LEU A 73 -17.20 10.17 3.65
CA LEU A 73 -16.43 9.98 2.42
C LEU A 73 -16.05 11.32 1.76
N ALA A 74 -16.87 12.37 1.90
CA ALA A 74 -16.54 13.70 1.42
C ALA A 74 -15.38 14.32 2.21
N GLU A 75 -15.29 14.06 3.51
CA GLU A 75 -14.14 14.48 4.32
C GLU A 75 -12.85 13.77 3.87
N VAL A 76 -12.91 12.45 3.67
CA VAL A 76 -11.78 11.67 3.13
C VAL A 76 -11.35 12.20 1.76
N ALA A 77 -12.29 12.50 0.86
CA ALA A 77 -12.00 13.10 -0.44
C ALA A 77 -11.37 14.50 -0.30
N GLY A 78 -11.89 15.35 0.60
CA GLY A 78 -11.30 16.66 0.86
C GLY A 78 -9.85 16.56 1.36
N GLN A 79 -9.58 15.57 2.21
CA GLN A 79 -8.26 15.34 2.77
C GLN A 79 -7.26 14.86 1.71
N THR A 80 -7.61 13.88 0.87
CA THR A 80 -6.73 13.38 -0.20
C THR A 80 -6.45 14.46 -1.25
N LEU A 81 -7.47 15.24 -1.63
CA LEU A 81 -7.29 16.40 -2.51
C LEU A 81 -6.35 17.45 -1.91
N SER A 82 -6.50 17.73 -0.61
CA SER A 82 -5.63 18.68 0.10
C SER A 82 -4.17 18.21 0.07
N LYS A 83 -3.91 16.92 0.34
CA LYS A 83 -2.55 16.34 0.23
C LYS A 83 -1.99 16.51 -1.18
N HIS A 84 -2.75 16.14 -2.21
CA HIS A 84 -2.36 16.34 -3.61
C HIS A 84 -2.00 17.81 -3.91
N GLN A 85 -2.84 18.76 -3.48
CA GLN A 85 -2.62 20.19 -3.72
C GLN A 85 -1.37 20.73 -3.02
N LEU A 86 -1.08 20.28 -1.79
CA LEU A 86 0.12 20.66 -1.07
C LEU A 86 1.38 20.14 -1.78
N LEU A 87 1.39 18.87 -2.19
CA LEU A 87 2.50 18.25 -2.92
C LEU A 87 2.73 18.93 -4.28
N THR A 88 1.67 19.21 -5.05
CA THR A 88 1.80 19.89 -6.34
C THR A 88 2.16 21.38 -6.21
N THR A 89 1.78 22.04 -5.11
CA THR A 89 2.27 23.38 -4.78
C THR A 89 3.78 23.37 -4.59
N GLU A 90 4.32 22.37 -3.91
CA GLU A 90 5.76 22.23 -3.73
C GLU A 90 6.49 21.89 -5.04
N ILE A 91 5.90 21.06 -5.90
CA ILE A 91 6.46 20.83 -7.24
C ILE A 91 6.59 22.15 -8.02
N ARG A 92 5.54 23.00 -7.98
CA ARG A 92 5.55 24.30 -8.66
C ARG A 92 6.53 25.28 -8.03
N SER A 93 6.69 25.28 -6.69
CA SER A 93 7.64 26.15 -5.98
C SER A 93 9.09 25.90 -6.44
N ARG A 94 9.38 24.67 -6.88
CA ARG A 94 10.67 24.23 -7.44
C ARG A 94 10.81 24.46 -8.95
N GLY A 95 9.83 25.09 -9.60
CA GLY A 95 9.87 25.42 -11.03
C GLY A 95 9.52 24.26 -11.97
N HIS A 96 8.83 23.22 -11.48
CA HIS A 96 8.39 22.08 -12.28
C HIS A 96 6.87 22.08 -12.49
N GLU A 97 6.45 21.44 -13.58
CA GLU A 97 5.04 21.20 -13.86
C GLU A 97 4.57 19.87 -13.22
N PRO A 98 3.56 19.87 -12.33
CA PRO A 98 3.12 18.67 -11.63
C PRO A 98 2.79 17.49 -12.53
N HIS A 99 2.00 17.71 -13.59
CA HIS A 99 1.61 16.65 -14.51
C HIS A 99 2.82 16.00 -15.19
N VAL A 100 3.89 16.75 -15.47
CA VAL A 100 5.13 16.22 -16.06
C VAL A 100 5.87 15.31 -15.06
N LEU A 101 5.96 15.71 -13.78
CA LEU A 101 6.60 14.87 -12.75
C LEU A 101 5.77 13.65 -12.35
N MET A 102 4.45 13.70 -12.50
CA MET A 102 3.55 12.58 -12.21
C MET A 102 3.54 11.55 -13.35
N THR A 103 3.72 11.99 -14.60
CA THR A 103 3.63 11.15 -15.82
C THR A 103 4.44 9.85 -15.77
N PRO A 104 5.70 9.81 -15.29
CA PRO A 104 6.48 8.57 -15.24
C PRO A 104 5.85 7.46 -14.40
N PHE A 105 5.01 7.83 -13.42
CA PHE A 105 4.36 6.90 -12.50
C PHE A 105 2.95 6.51 -12.93
N ALA A 106 2.42 7.13 -13.99
CA ALA A 106 1.05 6.92 -14.45
C ALA A 106 0.76 5.44 -14.69
N LYS A 107 1.58 4.80 -15.52
CA LYS A 107 1.39 3.39 -15.88
C LYS A 107 1.30 2.44 -14.68
N VAL A 108 2.23 2.53 -13.73
CA VAL A 108 2.26 1.62 -12.57
C VAL A 108 1.06 1.84 -11.65
N ILE A 109 0.65 3.10 -11.48
CA ILE A 109 -0.48 3.45 -10.61
C ILE A 109 -1.82 3.11 -11.28
N ASP A 110 -1.97 3.41 -12.57
CA ASP A 110 -3.19 3.10 -13.35
C ASP A 110 -3.42 1.58 -13.41
N GLU A 111 -2.36 0.80 -13.69
CA GLU A 111 -2.43 -0.67 -13.69
C GLU A 111 -2.75 -1.23 -12.29
N TYR A 112 -2.35 -0.54 -11.22
CA TYR A 112 -2.71 -0.91 -9.86
C TYR A 112 -4.18 -0.61 -9.57
N VAL A 113 -4.65 0.60 -9.89
CA VAL A 113 -6.03 1.02 -9.72
C VAL A 113 -6.99 0.10 -10.47
N GLU A 114 -6.63 -0.30 -11.70
CA GLU A 114 -7.42 -1.27 -12.48
C GLU A 114 -7.53 -2.65 -11.80
N ARG A 115 -6.48 -3.13 -11.12
CA ARG A 115 -6.48 -4.44 -10.44
C ARG A 115 -7.34 -4.48 -9.18
N ILE A 116 -7.46 -3.34 -8.50
CA ILE A 116 -8.21 -3.19 -7.26
C ILE A 116 -9.59 -2.56 -7.50
N ASP A 117 -9.96 -2.31 -8.75
CA ASP A 117 -11.29 -1.81 -9.08
C ASP A 117 -12.35 -2.86 -8.73
N THR A 118 -13.46 -2.39 -8.18
CA THR A 118 -14.56 -3.25 -7.76
C THR A 118 -15.88 -2.50 -7.92
N PRO A 119 -16.93 -3.17 -8.45
CA PRO A 119 -18.26 -2.57 -8.52
C PRO A 119 -18.97 -2.54 -7.16
N ASP A 120 -18.46 -3.28 -6.16
CA ASP A 120 -19.04 -3.30 -4.84
C ASP A 120 -18.59 -2.12 -4.00
N TRP A 121 -19.57 -1.39 -3.46
CA TRP A 121 -19.30 -0.19 -2.69
C TRP A 121 -18.56 -0.45 -1.38
N HIS A 122 -18.84 -1.55 -0.68
CA HIS A 122 -18.21 -1.84 0.62
C HIS A 122 -16.74 -2.26 0.43
N GLN A 123 -16.46 -3.06 -0.61
CA GLN A 123 -15.10 -3.38 -1.02
C GLN A 123 -14.33 -2.12 -1.46
N HIS A 124 -14.98 -1.22 -2.19
CA HIS A 124 -14.38 0.04 -2.61
C HIS A 124 -14.04 0.95 -1.42
N VAL A 125 -14.95 1.06 -0.44
CA VAL A 125 -14.72 1.77 0.83
C VAL A 125 -13.61 1.11 1.65
N LEU A 126 -13.56 -0.23 1.71
CA LEU A 126 -12.49 -0.95 2.38
C LEU A 126 -11.13 -0.69 1.69
N SER A 127 -11.09 -0.65 0.36
CA SER A 127 -9.89 -0.29 -0.40
C SER A 127 -9.39 1.09 -0.01
N LEU A 128 -10.26 2.10 0.10
CA LEU A 128 -9.87 3.44 0.57
C LEU A 128 -9.24 3.40 1.97
N TYR A 129 -9.85 2.68 2.91
CA TYR A 129 -9.37 2.58 4.29
C TYR A 129 -8.01 1.85 4.40
N LEU A 130 -7.85 0.74 3.68
CA LEU A 130 -6.64 -0.09 3.73
C LEU A 130 -5.51 0.50 2.89
N VAL A 131 -5.77 0.78 1.61
CA VAL A 131 -4.76 1.26 0.65
C VAL A 131 -4.30 2.66 1.00
N GLY A 132 -5.25 3.59 1.23
CA GLY A 132 -4.91 4.98 1.55
C GLY A 132 -4.00 5.06 2.77
N GLY A 133 -4.33 4.28 3.80
CA GLY A 133 -3.51 4.24 4.99
C GLY A 133 -2.22 3.43 4.91
N LEU A 134 -2.15 2.41 4.05
CA LEU A 134 -0.89 1.70 3.82
C LEU A 134 0.07 2.62 3.08
N PHE A 135 -0.39 3.31 2.02
CA PHE A 135 0.46 4.23 1.27
C PHE A 135 0.86 5.47 2.09
N ASP A 136 -0.06 6.07 2.85
CA ASP A 136 0.28 7.20 3.71
C ASP A 136 1.44 6.85 4.67
N ASP A 137 1.36 5.72 5.37
CA ASP A 137 2.40 5.28 6.31
C ASP A 137 3.69 4.89 5.57
N PHE A 138 3.59 4.13 4.48
CA PHE A 138 4.74 3.71 3.69
C PHE A 138 5.54 4.91 3.18
N PHE A 139 4.87 5.90 2.58
CA PHE A 139 5.55 7.08 2.05
C PHE A 139 6.02 8.03 3.15
N ALA A 140 5.34 8.09 4.30
CA ALA A 140 5.85 8.82 5.45
C ALA A 140 7.16 8.21 5.97
N ASN A 141 7.22 6.88 6.12
CA ASN A 141 8.43 6.17 6.54
C ASN A 141 9.56 6.28 5.50
N LEU A 142 9.22 6.17 4.20
CA LEU A 142 10.18 6.37 3.11
C LEU A 142 10.74 7.79 3.10
N ALA A 143 9.91 8.79 3.41
CA ALA A 143 10.33 10.20 3.45
C ALA A 143 11.37 10.47 4.54
N GLU A 144 11.44 9.70 5.62
CA GLU A 144 12.46 9.87 6.67
C GLU A 144 13.89 9.83 6.11
N GLY A 145 14.10 9.10 5.01
CA GLY A 145 15.37 8.99 4.32
C GLY A 145 15.72 10.14 3.37
N ILE A 146 14.79 11.05 3.08
CA ILE A 146 14.97 12.13 2.10
C ILE A 146 15.90 13.21 2.67
N ARG A 147 16.93 13.58 1.89
CA ARG A 147 17.89 14.65 2.22
C ARG A 147 17.51 15.99 1.60
N ASP A 148 16.29 16.42 1.88
CA ASP A 148 15.71 17.68 1.39
C ASP A 148 15.03 18.42 2.55
N ASN A 149 14.96 19.76 2.48
CA ASN A 149 14.35 20.58 3.52
C ASN A 149 12.82 20.39 3.63
N TYR A 150 12.18 19.88 2.58
CA TYR A 150 10.75 19.57 2.56
C TYR A 150 10.39 18.24 3.23
N ARG A 151 11.38 17.42 3.63
CA ARG A 151 11.15 16.11 4.29
C ARG A 151 10.10 16.17 5.40
N THR A 152 10.28 17.09 6.35
CA THR A 152 9.39 17.19 7.53
C THR A 152 7.96 17.51 7.12
N GLU A 153 7.80 18.37 6.11
CA GLU A 153 6.48 18.76 5.61
C GLU A 153 5.83 17.64 4.80
N ALA A 154 6.59 16.92 3.97
CA ALA A 154 6.10 15.73 3.28
C ALA A 154 5.56 14.66 4.25
N ILE A 155 6.30 14.36 5.31
CA ILE A 155 5.85 13.44 6.37
C ILE A 155 4.56 13.96 7.01
N ARG A 156 4.53 15.24 7.40
CA ARG A 156 3.34 15.86 8.01
C ARG A 156 2.10 15.77 7.12
N ILE A 157 2.25 15.97 5.81
CA ILE A 157 1.16 15.87 4.84
C ILE A 157 0.61 14.44 4.79
N LEU A 158 1.50 13.45 4.68
CA LEU A 158 1.11 12.05 4.53
C LEU A 158 0.51 11.47 5.82
N SER A 159 1.04 11.84 6.98
CA SER A 159 0.53 11.39 8.30
C SER A 159 -0.76 12.07 8.75
N ASN A 160 -1.36 12.95 7.94
CA ASN A 160 -2.69 13.50 8.24
C ASN A 160 -3.79 12.52 7.79
N HIS A 161 -4.43 11.86 8.75
CA HIS A 161 -5.45 10.83 8.53
C HIS A 161 -6.87 11.29 8.89
N ALA A 162 -7.21 12.56 8.67
CA ALA A 162 -8.57 13.07 8.87
C ALA A 162 -9.62 12.23 8.12
N GLY A 163 -10.78 12.01 8.75
CA GLY A 163 -11.88 11.18 8.24
C GLY A 163 -11.66 9.66 8.31
N ARG A 164 -10.46 9.19 8.69
CA ARG A 164 -10.15 7.75 8.69
C ARG A 164 -10.83 6.98 9.81
N ALA A 165 -10.98 7.57 10.98
CA ALA A 165 -11.64 6.93 12.13
C ALA A 165 -13.15 6.77 11.86
N GLU A 166 -13.74 7.78 11.23
CA GLU A 166 -15.13 7.79 10.80
C GLU A 166 -15.37 6.80 9.65
N LEU A 167 -14.43 6.70 8.70
CA LEU A 167 -14.47 5.69 7.65
C LEU A 167 -14.41 4.26 8.21
N LYS A 168 -13.60 4.05 9.25
CA LYS A 168 -13.53 2.78 9.98
C LYS A 168 -14.87 2.47 10.66
N ALA A 169 -15.44 3.42 11.39
CA ALA A 169 -16.74 3.25 12.03
C ALA A 169 -17.84 2.89 11.02
N LEU A 170 -17.84 3.56 9.86
CA LEU A 170 -18.78 3.27 8.76
C LEU A 170 -18.70 1.81 8.26
N LEU A 171 -17.49 1.24 8.18
CA LEU A 171 -17.30 -0.17 7.83
C LEU A 171 -17.77 -1.11 8.94
N GLU A 172 -17.51 -0.77 10.20
CA GLU A 172 -17.94 -1.55 11.36
C GLU A 172 -19.46 -1.61 11.47
N ASP A 173 -20.13 -0.47 11.28
CA ASP A 173 -21.59 -0.38 11.29
C ASP A 173 -22.20 -1.22 10.17
N ALA A 174 -21.67 -1.14 8.95
CA ALA A 174 -22.14 -1.97 7.83
C ALA A 174 -21.97 -3.47 8.11
N MET A 175 -20.86 -3.88 8.74
CA MET A 175 -20.63 -5.29 9.11
C MET A 175 -21.50 -5.75 10.28
N ALA A 176 -21.94 -4.83 11.15
CA ALA A 176 -22.88 -5.16 12.22
C ALA A 176 -24.30 -5.41 11.67
N GLU A 177 -24.64 -4.81 10.53
CA GLU A 177 -25.94 -4.99 9.86
C GLU A 177 -26.01 -6.24 8.97
N ASP A 178 -24.87 -6.72 8.44
CA ASP A 178 -24.78 -7.91 7.58
C ASP A 178 -23.69 -8.89 8.07
N GLU A 179 -24.12 -10.00 8.67
CA GLU A 179 -23.24 -11.06 9.20
C GLU A 179 -22.30 -11.67 8.14
N GLY A 180 -22.68 -11.64 6.85
CA GLY A 180 -21.87 -12.17 5.75
C GLY A 180 -20.79 -11.21 5.26
N LEU A 181 -20.98 -9.90 5.45
CA LEU A 181 -20.14 -8.86 4.87
C LEU A 181 -18.71 -8.93 5.38
N GLY A 182 -18.50 -9.13 6.69
CA GLY A 182 -17.16 -9.18 7.27
C GLY A 182 -16.28 -10.29 6.67
N SER A 183 -16.83 -11.49 6.48
CA SER A 183 -16.09 -12.61 5.86
C SER A 183 -15.69 -12.29 4.41
N TRP A 184 -16.56 -11.58 3.69
CA TRP A 184 -16.31 -11.20 2.31
C TRP A 184 -15.30 -10.06 2.19
N LEU A 185 -15.39 -9.04 3.04
CA LEU A 185 -14.40 -7.97 3.15
C LEU A 185 -13.03 -8.50 3.58
N ALA A 186 -12.97 -9.52 4.43
CA ALA A 186 -11.73 -10.17 4.83
C ALA A 186 -10.99 -10.79 3.62
N LEU A 187 -11.72 -11.49 2.73
CA LEU A 187 -11.16 -12.04 1.49
C LEU A 187 -10.62 -10.94 0.57
N TRP A 188 -11.36 -9.83 0.45
CA TRP A 188 -10.93 -8.69 -0.34
C TRP A 188 -9.68 -8.02 0.23
N GLY A 189 -9.65 -7.74 1.53
CA GLY A 189 -8.49 -7.14 2.20
C GLY A 189 -7.21 -7.93 1.99
N ARG A 190 -7.26 -9.26 2.15
CA ARG A 190 -6.12 -10.15 1.87
C ARG A 190 -5.62 -10.10 0.43
N ARG A 191 -6.50 -9.87 -0.54
CA ARG A 191 -6.11 -9.71 -1.94
C ARG A 191 -5.38 -8.38 -2.16
N LEU A 192 -5.86 -7.29 -1.54
CA LEU A 192 -5.33 -5.94 -1.73
C LEU A 192 -3.86 -5.79 -1.33
N VAL A 193 -3.42 -6.47 -0.26
CA VAL A 193 -2.03 -6.32 0.22
C VAL A 193 -1.03 -6.70 -0.87
N GLY A 194 -1.27 -7.79 -1.60
CA GLY A 194 -0.36 -8.26 -2.64
C GLY A 194 -0.18 -7.25 -3.77
N ASP A 195 -1.28 -6.68 -4.27
CA ASP A 195 -1.23 -5.67 -5.33
C ASP A 195 -0.57 -4.37 -4.84
N THR A 196 -0.80 -3.99 -3.58
CA THR A 196 -0.25 -2.76 -2.99
C THR A 196 1.27 -2.85 -2.77
N LEU A 197 1.77 -4.05 -2.46
CA LEU A 197 3.20 -4.32 -2.36
C LEU A 197 3.92 -4.16 -3.71
N LEU A 198 3.26 -4.40 -4.85
CA LEU A 198 3.87 -4.18 -6.17
C LEU A 198 4.18 -2.70 -6.41
N VAL A 199 3.26 -1.80 -6.07
CA VAL A 199 3.50 -0.34 -6.18
C VAL A 199 4.61 0.10 -5.22
N SER A 200 4.61 -0.44 -4.00
CA SER A 200 5.65 -0.18 -3.01
C SER A 200 7.03 -0.60 -3.52
N ARG A 201 7.13 -1.75 -4.21
CA ARG A 201 8.37 -2.21 -4.85
C ARG A 201 8.90 -1.20 -5.87
N GLU A 202 8.04 -0.70 -6.74
CA GLU A 202 8.43 0.26 -7.78
C GLU A 202 8.90 1.57 -7.16
N ALA A 203 8.30 2.00 -6.04
CA ALA A 203 8.78 3.17 -5.29
C ALA A 203 10.19 2.97 -4.71
N LEU A 204 10.49 1.79 -4.15
CA LEU A 204 11.81 1.47 -3.61
C LEU A 204 12.90 1.41 -4.70
N ALA A 205 12.52 0.99 -5.92
CA ALA A 205 13.42 0.97 -7.07
C ALA A 205 13.86 2.37 -7.54
N LEU A 206 13.20 3.43 -7.08
CA LEU A 206 13.58 4.83 -7.34
C LEU A 206 14.68 5.35 -6.40
N SER A 207 15.17 4.52 -5.47
CA SER A 207 16.16 4.95 -4.50
C SER A 207 17.41 5.51 -5.18
N GLU A 208 17.85 6.69 -4.72
CA GLU A 208 19.11 7.30 -5.14
C GLU A 208 20.27 6.95 -4.19
N ARG A 209 19.95 6.40 -3.01
CA ARG A 209 20.90 6.16 -1.93
C ARG A 209 21.50 4.76 -1.99
N ARG A 210 20.70 3.79 -2.40
CA ARG A 210 21.03 2.37 -2.40
C ARG A 210 20.20 1.66 -3.46
N GLU A 211 20.82 0.83 -4.27
CA GLU A 211 20.08 0.00 -5.21
C GLU A 211 19.19 -1.00 -4.45
N PHE A 212 17.91 -1.07 -4.83
CA PHE A 212 16.98 -2.04 -4.25
C PHE A 212 17.18 -3.41 -4.92
N ASP A 213 17.68 -4.38 -4.16
CA ASP A 213 17.78 -5.78 -4.61
C ASP A 213 16.46 -6.53 -4.30
N ALA A 214 15.99 -7.34 -5.25
CA ALA A 214 14.79 -8.15 -5.10
C ALA A 214 14.84 -9.12 -3.89
N SER A 215 16.04 -9.47 -3.40
CA SER A 215 16.23 -10.26 -2.18
C SER A 215 15.89 -9.49 -0.89
N GLU A 216 15.80 -8.17 -0.95
CA GLU A 216 15.46 -7.28 0.19
C GLU A 216 13.96 -6.96 0.28
N VAL A 217 13.18 -7.52 -0.65
CA VAL A 217 11.72 -7.42 -0.65
C VAL A 217 11.13 -7.95 0.64
N GLU A 218 11.61 -9.10 1.13
CA GLU A 218 11.00 -9.80 2.27
C GLU A 218 11.12 -9.01 3.60
N PRO A 219 12.29 -8.48 4.00
CA PRO A 219 12.40 -7.64 5.21
C PRO A 219 11.54 -6.36 5.15
N VAL A 220 11.58 -5.62 4.03
CA VAL A 220 10.83 -4.37 3.87
C VAL A 220 9.31 -4.64 3.87
N PHE A 221 8.88 -5.70 3.21
CA PHE A 221 7.45 -6.02 3.10
C PHE A 221 6.89 -6.62 4.38
N THR A 222 7.73 -7.19 5.25
CA THR A 222 7.30 -7.70 6.54
C THR A 222 6.62 -6.61 7.38
N GLU A 223 7.18 -5.39 7.40
CA GLU A 223 6.60 -4.28 8.17
C GLU A 223 5.29 -3.80 7.55
N LEU A 224 5.23 -3.64 6.22
CA LEU A 224 4.02 -3.26 5.48
C LEU A 224 2.89 -4.27 5.65
N ILE A 225 3.21 -5.56 5.59
CA ILE A 225 2.25 -6.65 5.83
C ILE A 225 1.77 -6.60 7.28
N ALA A 226 2.66 -6.41 8.24
CA ALA A 226 2.27 -6.30 9.65
C ALA A 226 1.34 -5.11 9.89
N ASP A 227 1.59 -3.98 9.23
CA ASP A 227 0.73 -2.80 9.25
C ASP A 227 -0.65 -3.01 8.61
N HIS A 228 -0.70 -3.80 7.53
CA HIS A 228 -1.95 -4.21 6.91
C HIS A 228 -2.75 -5.15 7.83
N ILE A 229 -2.09 -6.14 8.42
CA ILE A 229 -2.71 -7.08 9.38
C ILE A 229 -3.30 -6.31 10.57
N ARG A 230 -2.55 -5.37 11.15
CA ARG A 230 -3.06 -4.53 12.26
C ARG A 230 -4.33 -3.77 11.89
N ARG A 231 -4.44 -3.29 10.65
CA ARG A 231 -5.64 -2.56 10.16
C ARG A 231 -6.83 -3.49 9.94
N MET A 232 -6.58 -4.68 9.40
CA MET A 232 -7.59 -5.73 9.25
C MET A 232 -8.11 -6.17 10.62
N ASP A 233 -7.21 -6.50 11.55
CA ASP A 233 -7.54 -6.87 12.93
C ASP A 233 -8.30 -5.75 13.64
N GLY A 234 -7.92 -4.49 13.41
CA GLY A 234 -8.61 -3.32 13.93
C GLY A 234 -10.06 -3.18 13.47
N LEU A 235 -10.44 -3.78 12.33
CA LEU A 235 -11.81 -3.90 11.83
C LEU A 235 -12.50 -5.21 12.28
N GLY A 236 -11.81 -6.06 13.05
CA GLY A 236 -12.29 -7.41 13.35
C GLY A 236 -12.23 -8.38 12.16
N LEU A 237 -11.49 -8.03 11.10
CA LEU A 237 -11.30 -8.86 9.91
C LEU A 237 -10.06 -9.73 10.09
N THR A 238 -10.19 -11.03 9.80
CA THR A 238 -9.03 -11.93 9.76
C THR A 238 -8.18 -11.64 8.52
N ALA A 239 -6.91 -11.31 8.70
CA ALA A 239 -5.92 -11.22 7.62
C ALA A 239 -5.41 -12.59 7.14
#